data_AF-A0A955Y480-F1
#
_entry.id   AF-A0A955Y480-F1
#
_cell.length_a   1.000
_cell.length_b   1.000
_cell.length_c   1.000
_cell.angle_alpha   90.00
_cell.angle_beta   90.00
_cell.angle_gamma   90.00
#
_symmetry.space_group_name_H-M   'P 1'
#
loop_
_entity.id
_entity.type
_entity.pdbx_description
1 polymer ?
#
loop_
_entity_poly.entity_id
_entity_poly.type
_entity_poly.pdbx_seq_one_letter_code
_entity_poly.pdbx_strand_id
1 'polypeptide(L)'
;NAVCSTASLERSWREASAYARTRLAFGQPIARFPTLARILAHLRTQAYAARGLTFFLMDLSDRLARGEGGDVEAHAYRMLVNFNKFWTAQASSRACLDAIEVLGGNGAIEEFSVLPRLLRDSIVCEAWEGGHNVLCAQALKDAYKLGLHVPMFELLEELAGGEVPEVAQARDRFARLLAQPPELAAVHIRDVAEEIRFAAQSAALAAEARTPGSDPLLATVVEHHRLVNARGYDPLDDPGLAGRVDALVS
;
A
#
# COMPACT_ATOMS: atom_id res chain seq x y z
N ASN A 1 -9.61 10.78 -1.68
CA ASN A 1 -8.19 10.88 -1.26
C ASN A 1 -7.34 9.71 -1.74
N ALA A 2 -7.70 8.46 -1.41
CA ALA A 2 -6.88 7.30 -1.78
C ALA A 2 -6.53 7.20 -3.28
N VAL A 3 -7.48 7.52 -4.17
CA VAL A 3 -7.24 7.57 -5.62
C VAL A 3 -6.17 8.61 -5.99
N CYS A 4 -6.23 9.81 -5.41
CA CYS A 4 -5.24 10.87 -5.65
C CYS A 4 -3.86 10.47 -5.13
N SER A 5 -3.78 9.91 -3.93
CA SER A 5 -2.53 9.40 -3.36
C SER A 5 -1.93 8.26 -4.17
N THR A 6 -2.77 7.36 -4.69
CA THR A 6 -2.35 6.29 -5.61
C THR A 6 -1.82 6.85 -6.93
N ALA A 7 -2.46 7.87 -7.49
CA ALA A 7 -1.96 8.54 -8.70
C ALA A 7 -0.61 9.25 -8.46
N SER A 8 -0.42 9.83 -7.27
CA SER A 8 0.85 10.44 -6.87
C SER A 8 1.96 9.41 -6.74
N LEU A 9 1.70 8.26 -6.10
CA LEU A 9 2.61 7.10 -6.03
C LEU A 9 3.07 6.65 -7.42
N GLU A 10 2.12 6.44 -8.33
CA GLU A 10 2.39 6.07 -9.73
C GLU A 10 3.24 7.13 -10.44
N ARG A 11 2.94 8.41 -10.24
CA ARG A 11 3.71 9.50 -10.86
C ARG A 11 5.13 9.58 -10.29
N SER A 12 5.30 9.43 -8.97
CA SER A 12 6.61 9.43 -8.33
C SER A 12 7.51 8.31 -8.86
N TRP A 13 6.98 7.09 -8.99
CA TRP A 13 7.74 6.00 -9.60
C TRP A 13 8.13 6.30 -11.05
N ARG A 14 7.19 6.82 -11.87
CA ARG A 14 7.47 7.12 -13.28
C ARG A 14 8.57 8.16 -13.46
N GLU A 15 8.53 9.25 -12.71
CA GLU A 15 9.55 10.31 -12.74
C GLU A 15 10.92 9.78 -12.33
N ALA A 16 10.99 9.10 -11.17
CA ALA A 16 12.21 8.51 -10.65
C ALA A 16 12.81 7.51 -11.64
N SER A 17 11.97 6.61 -12.17
CA SER A 17 12.38 5.54 -13.09
C SER A 17 12.86 6.09 -14.43
N ALA A 18 12.16 7.08 -15.00
CA ALA A 18 12.56 7.71 -16.26
C ALA A 18 13.89 8.46 -16.14
N TYR A 19 14.07 9.24 -15.07
CA TYR A 19 15.33 9.92 -14.79
C TYR A 19 16.47 8.92 -14.57
N ALA A 20 16.24 7.90 -13.75
CA ALA A 20 17.27 6.94 -13.39
C ALA A 20 17.81 6.11 -14.57
N ARG A 21 16.96 5.83 -15.57
CA ARG A 21 17.37 5.11 -16.79
C ARG A 21 18.27 5.94 -17.73
N THR A 22 18.27 7.26 -17.60
CA THR A 22 18.97 8.15 -18.54
C THR A 22 20.12 8.91 -17.89
N ARG A 23 20.01 9.25 -16.60
CA ARG A 23 21.08 9.92 -15.85
C ARG A 23 22.27 8.98 -15.68
N LEU A 24 23.44 9.44 -16.12
CA LEU A 24 24.70 8.72 -15.94
C LEU A 24 25.41 9.17 -14.66
N ALA A 25 25.96 8.22 -13.91
CA ALA A 25 26.99 8.43 -12.91
C ALA A 25 28.01 7.29 -13.01
N PHE A 26 29.29 7.59 -12.82
CA PHE A 26 30.37 6.61 -12.94
C PHE A 26 30.30 5.76 -14.25
N GLY A 27 29.90 6.38 -15.36
CA GLY A 27 29.86 5.74 -16.68
C GLY A 27 28.63 4.87 -16.98
N GLN A 28 27.63 4.78 -16.10
CA GLN A 28 26.42 3.97 -16.35
C GLN A 28 25.13 4.66 -15.88
N PRO A 29 23.96 4.27 -16.41
CA PRO A 29 22.67 4.75 -15.91
C PRO A 29 22.53 4.48 -14.41
N ILE A 30 22.02 5.46 -13.66
CA ILE A 30 21.93 5.33 -12.21
C ILE A 30 20.94 4.23 -11.78
N ALA A 31 19.99 3.85 -12.64
CA ALA A 31 19.12 2.70 -12.43
C ALA A 31 19.87 1.36 -12.29
N ARG A 32 21.15 1.28 -12.73
CA ARG A 32 21.99 0.08 -12.60
C ARG A 32 22.74 -0.02 -11.27
N PHE A 33 22.70 1.02 -10.42
CA PHE A 33 23.25 0.91 -9.07
C PHE A 33 22.27 0.12 -8.18
N PRO A 34 22.68 -1.01 -7.57
CA PRO A 34 21.75 -1.86 -6.82
C PRO A 34 21.01 -1.15 -5.69
N THR A 35 21.67 -0.21 -5.02
CA THR A 35 21.06 0.59 -3.93
C THR A 35 19.91 1.47 -4.44
N LEU A 36 20.07 2.11 -5.60
CA LEU A 36 19.03 2.93 -6.22
C LEU A 36 17.94 2.06 -6.84
N ALA A 37 18.32 0.95 -7.48
CA ALA A 37 17.37 -0.01 -8.04
C ALA A 37 16.39 -0.52 -6.96
N ARG A 38 16.85 -0.72 -5.73
CA ARG A 38 15.99 -1.07 -4.58
C ARG A 38 14.94 0.00 -4.27
N ILE A 39 15.29 1.29 -4.34
CA ILE A 39 14.33 2.40 -4.16
C ILE A 39 13.27 2.35 -5.26
N LEU A 40 13.69 2.19 -6.52
CA LEU A 40 12.77 2.09 -7.66
C LEU A 40 11.83 0.87 -7.55
N ALA A 41 12.35 -0.29 -7.14
CA ALA A 41 11.56 -1.50 -6.90
C ALA A 41 10.56 -1.31 -5.75
N HIS A 42 10.96 -0.62 -4.68
CA HIS A 42 10.07 -0.26 -3.57
C HIS A 42 8.93 0.64 -4.05
N LEU A 43 9.26 1.75 -4.74
CA LEU A 43 8.27 2.67 -5.32
C LEU A 43 7.26 1.96 -6.23
N ARG A 44 7.74 1.09 -7.12
CA ARG A 44 6.88 0.30 -8.01
C ARG A 44 5.96 -0.61 -7.22
N THR A 45 6.50 -1.36 -6.27
CA THR A 45 5.73 -2.29 -5.44
C THR A 45 4.63 -1.57 -4.65
N GLN A 46 4.94 -0.40 -4.06
CA GLN A 46 3.95 0.42 -3.36
C GLN A 46 2.86 0.92 -4.30
N ALA A 47 3.22 1.34 -5.52
CA ALA A 47 2.24 1.79 -6.53
C ALA A 47 1.26 0.66 -6.91
N TYR A 48 1.74 -0.55 -7.20
CA TYR A 48 0.87 -1.70 -7.46
C TYR A 48 0.00 -2.05 -6.25
N ALA A 49 0.56 -2.10 -5.05
CA ALA A 49 -0.17 -2.44 -3.84
C ALA A 49 -1.30 -1.43 -3.52
N ALA A 50 -1.00 -0.14 -3.65
CA ALA A 50 -1.99 0.93 -3.48
C ALA A 50 -3.07 0.89 -4.58
N ARG A 51 -2.66 0.67 -5.84
CA ARG A 51 -3.57 0.55 -6.99
C ARG A 51 -4.52 -0.63 -6.84
N GLY A 52 -4.00 -1.82 -6.58
CA GLY A 52 -4.81 -3.03 -6.42
C GLY A 52 -5.92 -2.86 -5.38
N LEU A 53 -5.56 -2.44 -4.16
CA LEU A 53 -6.55 -2.23 -3.10
C LEU A 53 -7.52 -1.07 -3.38
N THR A 54 -7.02 0.05 -3.92
CA THR A 54 -7.87 1.21 -4.21
C THR A 54 -8.90 0.90 -5.28
N PHE A 55 -8.49 0.25 -6.38
CA PHE A 55 -9.42 -0.11 -7.45
C PHE A 55 -10.37 -1.23 -7.05
N PHE A 56 -9.92 -2.20 -6.23
CA PHE A 56 -10.83 -3.17 -5.62
C PHE A 56 -11.94 -2.49 -4.81
N LEU A 57 -11.59 -1.52 -3.95
CA LEU A 57 -12.58 -0.80 -3.15
C LEU A 57 -13.49 0.10 -4.00
N MET A 58 -13.02 0.62 -5.13
CA MET A 58 -13.86 1.35 -6.09
C MET A 58 -14.89 0.41 -6.73
N ASP A 59 -14.48 -0.74 -7.24
CA ASP A 59 -15.40 -1.76 -7.79
C ASP A 59 -16.43 -2.21 -6.74
N LEU A 60 -15.96 -2.47 -5.51
CA LEU A 60 -16.84 -2.83 -4.41
C LEU A 60 -17.86 -1.73 -4.10
N SER A 61 -17.45 -0.47 -4.10
CA SER A 61 -18.35 0.67 -3.93
C SER A 61 -19.41 0.74 -5.03
N ASP A 62 -19.02 0.50 -6.28
CA ASP A 62 -19.96 0.52 -7.41
C ASP A 62 -20.97 -0.63 -7.32
N ARG A 63 -20.52 -1.84 -6.98
CA ARG A 63 -21.39 -3.01 -6.73
C ARG A 63 -22.39 -2.75 -5.61
N LEU A 64 -21.93 -2.18 -4.48
CA LEU A 64 -22.79 -1.80 -3.36
C LEU A 64 -23.83 -0.74 -3.75
N ALA A 65 -23.44 0.27 -4.54
CA ALA A 65 -24.35 1.30 -5.03
C ALA A 65 -25.44 0.75 -5.97
N ARG A 66 -25.15 -0.35 -6.68
CA ARG A 66 -26.08 -1.07 -7.56
C ARG A 66 -26.94 -2.10 -6.82
N GLY A 67 -26.72 -2.32 -5.51
CA GLY A 67 -27.40 -3.36 -4.74
C GLY A 67 -26.94 -4.78 -5.07
N GLU A 68 -25.75 -4.92 -5.66
CA GLU A 68 -25.14 -6.20 -6.06
C GLU A 68 -24.20 -6.76 -4.97
N GLY A 69 -24.11 -6.08 -3.82
CA GLY A 69 -23.28 -6.50 -2.69
C GLY A 69 -24.08 -6.84 -1.43
N GLY A 70 -23.51 -7.70 -0.59
CA GLY A 70 -24.11 -8.15 0.67
C GLY A 70 -23.66 -7.36 1.90
N ASP A 71 -24.20 -7.72 3.07
CA ASP A 71 -23.85 -7.08 4.34
C ASP A 71 -22.35 -7.21 4.69
N VAL A 72 -21.75 -8.36 4.39
CA VAL A 72 -20.30 -8.59 4.60
C VAL A 72 -19.48 -7.57 3.82
N GLU A 73 -19.78 -7.41 2.52
CA GLU A 73 -19.10 -6.45 1.64
C GLU A 73 -19.31 -5.01 2.09
N ALA A 74 -20.54 -4.64 2.48
CA ALA A 74 -20.85 -3.29 2.96
C ALA A 74 -20.08 -2.94 4.25
N HIS A 75 -20.03 -3.87 5.20
CA HIS A 75 -19.32 -3.72 6.46
C HIS A 75 -17.80 -3.69 6.29
N ALA A 76 -17.27 -4.58 5.47
CA ALA A 76 -15.85 -4.62 5.14
C ALA A 76 -15.41 -3.34 4.42
N TYR A 77 -16.19 -2.88 3.43
CA TYR A 77 -15.93 -1.64 2.70
C TYR A 77 -15.82 -0.43 3.66
N ARG A 78 -16.75 -0.32 4.62
CA ARG A 78 -16.72 0.76 5.62
C ARG A 78 -15.43 0.80 6.44
N MET A 79 -14.87 -0.35 6.79
CA MET A 79 -13.59 -0.43 7.50
C MET A 79 -12.41 -0.13 6.56
N LEU A 80 -12.35 -0.84 5.43
CA LEU A 80 -11.22 -0.80 4.49
C LEU A 80 -11.07 0.55 3.81
N VAL A 81 -12.15 1.30 3.55
CA VAL A 81 -12.06 2.63 2.94
C VAL A 81 -11.33 3.63 3.85
N ASN A 82 -11.56 3.55 5.17
CA ASN A 82 -10.87 4.38 6.16
C ASN A 82 -9.37 4.05 6.21
N PHE A 83 -9.04 2.76 6.26
CA PHE A 83 -7.65 2.32 6.29
C PHE A 83 -6.92 2.58 4.97
N ASN A 84 -7.56 2.35 3.82
CA ASN A 84 -6.95 2.60 2.52
C ASN A 84 -6.61 4.09 2.34
N LYS A 85 -7.46 5.01 2.80
CA LYS A 85 -7.12 6.45 2.85
C LYS A 85 -5.85 6.68 3.66
N PHE A 86 -5.78 6.14 4.86
CA PHE A 86 -4.62 6.30 5.74
C PHE A 86 -3.34 5.78 5.06
N TRP A 87 -3.34 4.52 4.62
CA TRP A 87 -2.14 3.88 4.08
C TRP A 87 -1.65 4.55 2.80
N THR A 88 -2.55 4.85 1.86
CA THR A 88 -2.17 5.45 0.58
C THR A 88 -1.67 6.88 0.73
N ALA A 89 -2.27 7.67 1.63
CA ALA A 89 -1.83 9.05 1.87
C ALA A 89 -0.40 9.08 2.45
N GLN A 90 -0.12 8.26 3.47
CA GLN A 90 1.23 8.16 4.05
C GLN A 90 2.26 7.61 3.05
N ALA A 91 1.87 6.62 2.23
CA ALA A 91 2.74 6.07 1.19
C ALA A 91 3.05 7.10 0.10
N SER A 92 2.08 7.92 -0.30
CA SER A 92 2.26 8.98 -1.30
C SER A 92 3.34 9.99 -0.89
N SER A 93 3.31 10.49 0.34
CA SER A 93 4.28 11.48 0.82
C SER A 93 5.69 10.91 0.85
N ARG A 94 5.84 9.67 1.34
CA ARG A 94 7.13 8.95 1.35
C ARG A 94 7.65 8.72 -0.07
N ALA A 95 6.79 8.27 -0.98
CA ALA A 95 7.17 8.02 -2.36
C ALA A 95 7.61 9.29 -3.11
N CYS A 96 7.02 10.45 -2.79
CA CYS A 96 7.51 11.73 -3.31
C CYS A 96 8.94 12.02 -2.83
N LEU A 97 9.23 11.81 -1.54
CA LEU A 97 10.57 12.02 -0.99
C LEU A 97 11.61 11.06 -1.60
N ASP A 98 11.28 9.77 -1.68
CA ASP A 98 12.15 8.76 -2.31
C ASP A 98 12.43 9.08 -3.78
N ALA A 99 11.41 9.53 -4.52
CA ALA A 99 11.58 9.95 -5.90
C ALA A 99 12.44 11.21 -6.03
N ILE A 100 12.30 12.17 -5.11
CA ILE A 100 13.16 13.37 -5.04
C ILE A 100 14.61 12.96 -4.84
N GLU A 101 14.87 12.01 -3.93
CA GLU A 101 16.22 11.46 -3.70
C GLU A 101 16.82 10.84 -4.97
N VAL A 102 16.04 10.07 -5.73
CA VAL A 102 16.49 9.48 -7.01
C VAL A 102 16.90 10.53 -8.03
N LEU A 103 16.20 11.67 -8.09
CA LEU A 103 16.54 12.79 -8.97
C LEU A 103 17.69 13.66 -8.40
N GLY A 104 18.08 13.46 -7.14
CA GLY A 104 19.03 14.29 -6.42
C GLY A 104 18.55 15.73 -6.28
N GLY A 105 19.48 16.69 -6.37
CA GLY A 105 19.15 18.12 -6.25
C GLY A 105 18.06 18.59 -7.22
N ASN A 106 18.05 18.05 -8.45
CA ASN A 106 17.03 18.35 -9.46
C ASN A 106 15.62 17.93 -9.03
N GLY A 107 15.50 16.90 -8.18
CA GLY A 107 14.23 16.45 -7.64
C GLY A 107 13.56 17.49 -6.76
N ALA A 108 14.34 18.37 -6.13
CA ALA A 108 13.84 19.44 -5.26
C ALA A 108 13.52 20.75 -6.00
N ILE A 109 13.77 20.84 -7.31
CA ILE A 109 13.58 22.06 -8.09
C ILE A 109 12.21 22.01 -8.79
N GLU A 110 11.33 22.94 -8.44
CA GLU A 110 9.94 23.03 -8.95
C GLU A 110 9.87 23.19 -10.47
N GLU A 111 10.85 23.86 -11.08
CA GLU A 111 10.90 24.05 -12.54
C GLU A 111 11.43 22.81 -13.28
N PHE A 112 12.16 21.93 -12.61
CA PHE A 112 12.72 20.72 -13.23
C PHE A 112 11.81 19.50 -13.04
N SER A 113 11.25 19.35 -11.84
CA SER A 113 10.49 18.16 -11.46
C SER A 113 9.11 18.53 -10.93
N VAL A 114 8.14 17.66 -11.19
CA VAL A 114 6.80 17.75 -10.61
C VAL A 114 6.76 17.31 -9.15
N LEU A 115 7.79 16.61 -8.67
CA LEU A 115 7.81 15.96 -7.36
C LEU A 115 7.68 16.92 -6.17
N PRO A 116 8.30 18.12 -6.15
CA PRO A 116 8.10 19.08 -5.06
C PRO A 116 6.64 19.51 -4.93
N ARG A 117 5.95 19.74 -6.05
CA ARG A 117 4.51 20.01 -6.06
C ARG A 117 3.71 18.81 -5.55
N LEU A 118 4.00 17.59 -6.02
CA LEU A 118 3.31 16.38 -5.53
C LEU A 118 3.52 16.17 -4.03
N LEU A 119 4.72 16.45 -3.51
CA LEU A 119 5.00 16.39 -2.08
C LEU A 119 4.13 17.40 -1.31
N ARG A 120 4.06 18.65 -1.76
CA ARG A 120 3.18 19.66 -1.13
C ARG A 120 1.70 19.26 -1.20
N ASP A 121 1.26 18.72 -2.34
CA ASP A 121 -0.12 18.24 -2.55
C ASP A 121 -0.43 16.99 -1.69
N SER A 122 0.55 16.14 -1.41
CA SER A 122 0.33 14.92 -0.61
C SER A 122 -0.10 15.20 0.84
N ILE A 123 0.33 16.34 1.40
CA ILE A 123 0.01 16.75 2.78
C ILE A 123 -1.50 16.95 2.96
N VAL A 124 -2.21 17.46 1.95
CA VAL A 124 -3.67 17.60 2.07
C VAL A 124 -4.35 16.23 2.11
N CYS A 125 -3.84 15.21 1.44
CA CYS A 125 -4.42 13.86 1.48
C CYS A 125 -4.27 13.20 2.86
N GLU A 126 -3.17 13.46 3.57
CA GLU A 126 -2.94 12.95 4.93
C GLU A 126 -3.87 13.61 5.96
N ALA A 127 -4.13 14.91 5.83
CA ALA A 127 -4.87 15.68 6.83
C ALA A 127 -6.38 15.85 6.54
N TRP A 128 -6.76 15.99 5.26
CA TRP A 128 -8.12 16.34 4.87
C TRP A 128 -9.10 15.18 5.07
N GLU A 129 -10.33 15.55 5.47
CA GLU A 129 -11.43 14.65 5.83
C GLU A 129 -11.03 13.59 6.87
N GLY A 130 -10.40 14.07 7.95
CA GLY A 130 -10.00 13.26 9.11
C GLY A 130 -8.55 12.76 9.02
N GLY A 131 -7.69 13.23 9.93
CA GLY A 131 -6.31 12.72 10.02
C GLY A 131 -6.26 11.23 10.36
N HIS A 132 -5.11 10.60 10.13
CA HIS A 132 -4.93 9.14 10.26
C HIS A 132 -5.47 8.55 11.58
N ASN A 133 -5.24 9.24 12.70
CA ASN A 133 -5.72 8.78 14.02
C ASN A 133 -7.25 8.85 14.16
N VAL A 134 -7.92 9.78 13.48
CA VAL A 134 -9.39 9.88 13.47
C VAL A 134 -9.97 8.68 12.72
N LEU A 135 -9.39 8.32 11.57
CA LEU A 135 -9.80 7.15 10.79
C LEU A 135 -9.60 5.85 11.58
N CYS A 136 -8.45 5.71 12.23
CA CYS A 136 -8.16 4.57 13.09
C CYS A 136 -9.12 4.48 14.29
N ALA A 137 -9.39 5.61 14.96
CA ALA A 137 -10.35 5.66 16.06
C ALA A 137 -11.78 5.30 15.61
N GLN A 138 -12.19 5.74 14.42
CA GLN A 138 -13.48 5.40 13.83
C GLN A 138 -13.57 3.89 13.53
N ALA A 139 -12.53 3.30 12.96
CA ALA A 139 -12.47 1.85 12.71
C ALA A 139 -12.51 1.04 14.01
N LEU A 140 -11.77 1.46 15.05
CA LEU A 140 -11.81 0.81 16.38
C LEU A 140 -13.20 0.90 17.00
N LYS A 141 -13.85 2.06 16.91
CA LYS A 141 -15.21 2.26 17.41
C LYS A 141 -16.22 1.36 16.68
N ASP A 142 -16.13 1.27 15.35
CA ASP A 142 -17.00 0.41 14.56
C ASP A 142 -16.74 -1.08 14.85
N ALA A 143 -15.49 -1.46 15.09
CA ALA A 143 -15.14 -2.81 15.54
C ALA A 143 -15.79 -3.17 16.89
N TYR A 144 -15.72 -2.29 17.89
CA TYR A 144 -16.34 -2.53 19.20
C TYR A 144 -17.87 -2.52 19.16
N LYS A 145 -18.46 -1.58 18.43
CA LYS A 145 -19.92 -1.38 18.46
C LYS A 145 -20.69 -2.31 17.55
N LEU A 146 -20.12 -2.62 16.39
CA LEU A 146 -20.82 -3.29 15.30
C LEU A 146 -20.13 -4.58 14.86
N GLY A 147 -18.92 -4.87 15.37
CA GLY A 147 -18.19 -6.08 14.99
C GLY A 147 -17.66 -6.07 13.56
N LEU A 148 -17.54 -4.91 12.89
CA LEU A 148 -17.23 -4.84 11.44
C LEU A 148 -15.85 -5.41 11.04
N HIS A 149 -14.98 -5.65 12.01
CA HIS A 149 -13.69 -6.29 11.77
C HIS A 149 -13.83 -7.76 11.34
N VAL A 150 -14.89 -8.45 11.76
CA VAL A 150 -15.17 -9.83 11.35
C VAL A 150 -15.44 -9.92 9.84
N PRO A 151 -16.45 -9.24 9.28
CA PRO A 151 -16.69 -9.27 7.83
C PRO A 151 -15.53 -8.66 7.02
N MET A 152 -14.76 -7.73 7.60
CA MET A 152 -13.53 -7.25 6.97
C MET A 152 -12.53 -8.37 6.74
N PHE A 153 -12.22 -9.19 7.76
CA PHE A 153 -11.28 -10.29 7.59
C PHE A 153 -11.85 -11.42 6.73
N GLU A 154 -13.16 -11.69 6.80
CA GLU A 154 -13.83 -12.63 5.88
C GLU A 154 -13.65 -12.22 4.41
N LEU A 155 -13.90 -10.95 4.08
CA LEU A 155 -13.70 -10.43 2.73
C LEU A 155 -12.23 -10.51 2.30
N LEU A 156 -11.28 -10.23 3.19
CA LEU A 156 -9.85 -10.31 2.87
C LEU A 156 -9.39 -11.75 2.59
N GLU A 157 -9.92 -12.74 3.32
CA GLU A 157 -9.65 -14.17 3.05
C GLU A 157 -10.25 -14.60 1.72
N GLU A 158 -11.49 -14.22 1.42
CA GLU A 158 -12.13 -14.47 0.12
C GLU A 158 -11.31 -13.84 -1.02
N LEU A 159 -10.93 -12.58 -0.85
CA LEU A 159 -10.12 -11.84 -1.83
C LEU A 159 -8.73 -12.46 -2.01
N ALA A 160 -8.13 -13.01 -0.95
CA ALA A 160 -6.87 -13.75 -1.05
C ALA A 160 -7.01 -15.09 -1.77
N GLY A 161 -8.24 -15.61 -1.92
CA GLY A 161 -8.53 -16.92 -2.51
C GLY A 161 -8.48 -18.07 -1.48
N GLY A 162 -8.67 -17.75 -0.19
CA GLY A 162 -8.63 -18.69 0.93
C GLY A 162 -7.80 -18.16 2.10
N GLU A 163 -7.58 -19.03 3.09
CA GLU A 163 -6.80 -18.68 4.28
C GLU A 163 -5.31 -18.52 3.92
N VAL A 164 -4.77 -17.32 4.16
CA VAL A 164 -3.36 -16.99 3.93
C VAL A 164 -2.72 -16.47 5.23
N PRO A 165 -1.42 -16.75 5.47
CA PRO A 165 -0.76 -16.42 6.74
C PRO A 165 -0.84 -14.95 7.12
N GLU A 166 -0.67 -14.05 6.15
CA GLU A 166 -0.71 -12.61 6.36
C GLU A 166 -2.07 -12.10 6.89
N VAL A 167 -3.18 -12.65 6.38
CA VAL A 167 -4.54 -12.29 6.83
C VAL A 167 -4.83 -12.90 8.20
N ALA A 168 -4.48 -14.16 8.43
CA ALA A 168 -4.64 -14.81 9.73
C ALA A 168 -3.85 -14.09 10.84
N GLN A 169 -2.60 -13.69 10.57
CA GLN A 169 -1.78 -12.94 11.53
C GLN A 169 -2.37 -11.57 11.86
N ALA A 170 -2.87 -10.85 10.85
CA ALA A 170 -3.53 -9.56 11.04
C ALA A 170 -4.83 -9.70 11.86
N ARG A 171 -5.63 -10.74 11.58
CA ARG A 171 -6.84 -11.11 12.34
C ARG A 171 -6.51 -11.36 13.82
N ASP A 172 -5.51 -12.19 14.09
CA ASP A 172 -5.07 -12.52 15.46
C ASP A 172 -4.52 -11.29 16.19
N ARG A 173 -3.83 -10.40 15.47
CA ARG A 173 -3.34 -9.14 16.03
C ARG A 173 -4.49 -8.23 16.42
N PHE A 174 -5.48 -8.07 15.55
CA PHE A 174 -6.64 -7.22 15.81
C PHE A 174 -7.51 -7.79 16.94
N ALA A 175 -7.69 -9.11 16.99
CA ALA A 175 -8.38 -9.77 18.11
C ALA A 175 -7.68 -9.49 19.45
N ARG A 176 -6.34 -9.59 19.49
CA ARG A 176 -5.55 -9.24 20.69
C ARG A 176 -5.68 -7.77 21.09
N LEU A 177 -5.82 -6.87 20.12
CA LEU A 177 -6.09 -5.45 20.37
C LEU A 177 -7.45 -5.26 21.05
N LEU A 178 -8.50 -5.89 20.51
CA LEU A 178 -9.86 -5.76 21.06
C LEU A 178 -10.02 -6.40 22.45
N ALA A 179 -9.17 -7.36 22.79
CA ALA A 179 -9.12 -7.96 24.12
C ALA A 179 -8.49 -7.04 25.19
N GLN A 180 -7.87 -5.92 24.80
CA GLN A 180 -7.36 -4.91 25.74
C GLN A 180 -8.48 -3.99 26.23
N PRO A 181 -8.29 -3.31 27.38
CA PRO A 181 -9.13 -2.19 27.78
C PRO A 181 -9.26 -1.15 26.65
N PRO A 182 -10.43 -0.56 26.41
CA PRO A 182 -10.65 0.35 25.28
C PRO A 182 -9.66 1.52 25.20
N GLU A 183 -9.22 2.05 26.33
CA GLU A 183 -8.24 3.13 26.42
C GLU A 183 -6.86 2.68 25.91
N LEU A 184 -6.46 1.45 26.23
CA LEU A 184 -5.20 0.87 25.76
C LEU A 184 -5.29 0.47 24.28
N ALA A 185 -6.43 -0.09 23.85
CA ALA A 185 -6.66 -0.38 22.44
C ALA A 185 -6.61 0.89 21.57
N ALA A 186 -7.13 2.01 22.07
CA ALA A 186 -7.09 3.30 21.38
C ALA A 186 -5.66 3.85 21.19
N VAL A 187 -4.73 3.53 22.10
CA VAL A 187 -3.31 3.89 21.95
C VAL A 187 -2.65 3.10 20.82
N HIS A 188 -3.01 1.82 20.66
CA HIS A 188 -2.33 0.89 19.75
C HIS A 188 -3.00 0.70 18.39
N ILE A 189 -4.22 1.21 18.17
CA ILE A 189 -4.96 0.97 16.93
C ILE A 189 -4.20 1.38 15.68
N ARG A 190 -3.41 2.47 15.72
CA ARG A 190 -2.66 2.91 14.55
C ARG A 190 -1.61 1.88 14.13
N ASP A 191 -0.86 1.35 15.09
CA ASP A 191 0.18 0.35 14.82
C ASP A 191 -0.45 -0.94 14.25
N VAL A 192 -1.55 -1.38 14.85
CA VAL A 192 -2.28 -2.56 14.36
C VAL A 192 -2.89 -2.31 12.98
N ALA A 193 -3.38 -1.11 12.70
CA ALA A 193 -3.87 -0.75 11.36
C ALA A 193 -2.73 -0.78 10.32
N GLU A 194 -1.51 -0.37 10.66
CA GLU A 194 -0.33 -0.52 9.79
C GLU A 194 0.03 -2.00 9.56
N GLU A 195 -0.13 -2.86 10.57
CA GLU A 195 0.06 -4.31 10.42
C GLU A 195 -0.99 -4.93 9.47
N ILE A 196 -2.25 -4.46 9.51
CA ILE A 196 -3.34 -4.92 8.61
C ILE A 196 -3.07 -4.52 7.15
N ARG A 197 -2.35 -3.43 6.89
CA ARG A 197 -2.03 -2.95 5.53
C ARG A 197 -1.48 -4.08 4.66
N PHE A 198 -0.56 -4.86 5.23
CA PHE A 198 0.09 -5.96 4.53
C PHE A 198 -0.91 -7.03 4.08
N ALA A 199 -1.83 -7.44 4.98
CA ALA A 199 -2.88 -8.40 4.67
C ALA A 199 -3.81 -7.89 3.55
N ALA A 200 -4.29 -6.65 3.68
CA ALA A 200 -5.24 -6.06 2.74
C ALA A 200 -4.64 -5.88 1.34
N GLN A 201 -3.42 -5.35 1.25
CA GLN A 201 -2.73 -5.16 -0.02
C GLN A 201 -2.32 -6.50 -0.66
N SER A 202 -1.90 -7.49 0.13
CA SER A 202 -1.56 -8.82 -0.38
C SER A 202 -2.79 -9.53 -0.95
N ALA A 203 -3.94 -9.46 -0.27
CA ALA A 203 -5.18 -10.03 -0.76
C ALA A 203 -5.59 -9.40 -2.10
N ALA A 204 -5.55 -8.06 -2.20
CA ALA A 204 -5.89 -7.35 -3.43
C ALA A 204 -4.95 -7.69 -4.60
N LEU A 205 -3.62 -7.74 -4.35
CA LEU A 205 -2.65 -8.13 -5.38
C LEU A 205 -2.84 -9.59 -5.82
N ALA A 206 -3.13 -10.50 -4.88
CA ALA A 206 -3.40 -11.90 -5.21
C ALA A 206 -4.67 -12.07 -6.05
N ALA A 207 -5.72 -11.28 -5.79
CA ALA A 207 -6.93 -11.23 -6.60
C ALA A 207 -6.65 -10.73 -8.03
N GLU A 208 -5.92 -9.62 -8.16
CA GLU A 208 -5.54 -9.08 -9.47
C GLU A 208 -4.70 -10.09 -10.26
N ALA A 209 -3.77 -10.82 -9.59
CA ALA A 209 -2.92 -11.83 -10.22
C ALA A 209 -3.65 -13.08 -10.71
N ARG A 210 -4.84 -13.37 -10.18
CA ARG A 210 -5.70 -14.45 -10.67
C ARG A 210 -6.59 -14.04 -11.83
N THR A 211 -6.70 -12.74 -12.11
CA THR A 211 -7.53 -12.23 -13.20
C THR A 211 -6.89 -12.55 -14.56
N PRO A 212 -7.60 -13.20 -15.49
CA PRO A 212 -7.07 -13.46 -16.82
C PRO A 212 -6.62 -12.18 -17.52
N GLY A 213 -5.41 -12.19 -18.08
CA GLY A 213 -4.83 -11.03 -18.75
C GLY A 213 -4.20 -9.99 -17.81
N SER A 214 -4.02 -10.31 -16.53
CA SER A 214 -3.27 -9.47 -15.59
C SER A 214 -1.83 -9.22 -16.08
N ASP A 215 -1.25 -8.10 -15.63
CA ASP A 215 0.14 -7.75 -15.90
C ASP A 215 1.10 -8.90 -15.51
N PRO A 216 1.96 -9.39 -16.42
CA PRO A 216 2.92 -10.44 -16.11
C PRO A 216 3.86 -10.11 -14.93
N LEU A 217 4.12 -8.82 -14.69
CA LEU A 217 4.97 -8.39 -13.57
C LEU A 217 4.32 -8.62 -12.21
N LEU A 218 2.99 -8.80 -12.17
CA LEU A 218 2.24 -8.88 -10.92
C LEU A 218 2.65 -10.08 -10.06
N ALA A 219 3.10 -11.19 -10.68
CA ALA A 219 3.65 -12.32 -9.94
C ALA A 219 4.90 -11.92 -9.12
N THR A 220 5.83 -11.19 -9.74
CA THR A 220 7.02 -10.65 -9.09
C THR A 220 6.66 -9.62 -8.02
N VAL A 221 5.67 -8.77 -8.28
CA VAL A 221 5.18 -7.79 -7.31
C VAL A 221 4.59 -8.49 -6.07
N VAL A 222 3.76 -9.51 -6.27
CA VAL A 222 3.15 -10.29 -5.17
C VAL A 222 4.24 -10.94 -4.32
N GLU A 223 5.20 -11.62 -4.95
CA GLU A 223 6.30 -12.27 -4.23
C GLU A 223 7.14 -11.24 -3.45
N HIS A 224 7.56 -10.16 -4.12
CA HIS A 224 8.38 -9.13 -3.50
C HIS A 224 7.62 -8.43 -2.36
N HIS A 225 6.36 -8.05 -2.57
CA HIS A 225 5.52 -7.43 -1.55
C HIS A 225 5.36 -8.33 -0.33
N ARG A 226 5.13 -9.64 -0.53
CA ARG A 226 5.03 -10.62 0.56
C ARG A 226 6.31 -10.72 1.38
N LEU A 227 7.46 -10.88 0.72
CA LEU A 227 8.74 -11.05 1.41
C LEU A 227 9.11 -9.80 2.21
N VAL A 228 9.08 -8.61 1.59
CA VAL A 228 9.54 -7.38 2.27
C VAL A 228 8.63 -6.89 3.41
N ASN A 229 7.39 -7.39 3.48
CA ASN A 229 6.47 -7.09 4.59
C ASN A 229 6.32 -8.28 5.56
N ALA A 230 6.93 -9.44 5.27
CA ALA A 230 6.86 -10.60 6.16
C ALA A 230 7.61 -10.35 7.47
N ARG A 231 7.02 -10.81 8.58
CA ARG A 231 7.61 -10.66 9.91
C ARG A 231 8.89 -11.50 10.00
N GLY A 232 10.00 -10.85 10.36
CA GLY A 232 11.30 -11.52 10.49
C GLY A 232 12.04 -11.73 9.17
N TYR A 233 11.59 -11.11 8.07
CA TYR A 233 12.33 -11.10 6.82
C TYR A 233 13.64 -10.31 6.97
N ASP A 234 14.76 -10.97 6.64
CA ASP A 234 16.07 -10.34 6.51
C ASP A 234 16.50 -10.36 5.03
N PRO A 235 16.69 -9.19 4.38
CA PRO A 235 17.21 -9.12 3.02
C PRO A 235 18.57 -9.79 2.79
N LEU A 236 19.35 -10.03 3.84
CA LEU A 236 20.64 -10.73 3.75
C LEU A 236 20.47 -12.24 3.53
N ASP A 237 19.32 -12.80 3.92
CA ASP A 237 18.98 -14.22 3.77
C ASP A 237 18.19 -14.51 2.47
N ASP A 238 18.02 -13.50 1.60
CA ASP A 238 17.22 -13.60 0.38
C ASP A 238 18.08 -13.62 -0.90
N PRO A 239 18.42 -14.81 -1.43
CA PRO A 239 19.22 -14.92 -2.65
C PRO A 239 18.47 -14.46 -3.92
N GLY A 240 17.14 -14.38 -3.87
CA GLY A 240 16.29 -13.97 -5.00
C GLY A 240 16.10 -12.46 -5.12
N LEU A 241 16.49 -11.69 -4.09
CA LEU A 241 16.21 -10.26 -4.00
C LEU A 241 16.75 -9.46 -5.18
N ALA A 242 17.99 -9.73 -5.61
CA ALA A 242 18.60 -9.03 -6.73
C ALA A 242 17.79 -9.21 -8.03
N GLY A 243 17.42 -10.46 -8.35
CA GLY A 243 16.63 -10.77 -9.54
C GLY A 243 15.23 -10.14 -9.51
N ARG A 244 14.57 -10.12 -8.35
CA ARG A 244 13.27 -9.45 -8.20
C ARG A 244 13.39 -7.93 -8.35
N VAL A 245 14.42 -7.33 -7.78
CA VAL A 245 14.68 -5.89 -7.94
C VAL A 245 14.90 -5.55 -9.41
N ASP A 246 15.73 -6.32 -10.13
CA ASP A 246 15.98 -6.09 -11.55
C ASP A 246 14.69 -6.17 -12.37
N ALA A 247 13.86 -7.20 -12.14
CA ALA A 247 12.57 -7.35 -12.81
C ALA A 247 11.58 -6.21 -12.51
N LEU A 248 11.61 -5.67 -11.29
CA LEU A 248 10.78 -4.52 -10.89
C LEU A 248 11.31 -3.19 -11.44
N VAL A 249 12.57 -3.10 -11.85
CA VAL A 249 13.16 -1.87 -12.39
C VAL A 249 13.14 -1.83 -13.92
N SER A 250 13.19 -3.00 -14.57
CA SER A 250 13.06 -3.15 -16.04
C SER A 250 11.71 -2.64 -16.56
#